data_AF-A0A969B8X6-F1
#
_entry.id   AF-A0A969B8X6-F1
#
_cell.length_a   1.000
_cell.length_b   1.000
_cell.length_c   1.000
_cell.angle_alpha   90.00
_cell.angle_beta   90.00
_cell.angle_gamma   90.00
#
_symmetry.space_group_name_H-M   'P 1'
#
loop_
_entity.id
_entity.type
_entity.pdbx_description
1 polymer ?
#
loop_
_entity_poly.entity_id
_entity_poly.type
_entity_poly.pdbx_seq_one_letter_code
_entity_poly.pdbx_strand_id
1 'polypeptide(L)'
;RDEKLEAVREWLGATKGPKILYFTLITTLEKTSEWLSAKGFRHRTYHGDLDGRVRKRHQKEFLGGEAELMLATPAFGLGVDKPDIRGVAHFEIPGSLEAYFQEVGRAGRDQKPSHCRLFYCQTDLETQMRFIESLTPDPDFVRAPHAFADPGRTG
;
A
#
# COMPACT_ATOMS: atom_id res chain seq x y z
N ARG A 1 8.84 15.31 -7.58
CA ARG A 1 8.98 13.87 -7.92
C ARG A 1 10.35 13.34 -7.53
N ASP A 2 11.44 13.96 -7.97
CA ASP A 2 12.80 13.49 -7.66
C ASP A 2 13.15 13.58 -6.17
N GLU A 3 12.74 14.66 -5.49
CA GLU A 3 12.87 14.78 -4.02
C GLU A 3 12.22 13.61 -3.26
N LYS A 4 11.08 13.11 -3.77
CA LYS A 4 10.35 11.99 -3.17
C LYS A 4 11.11 10.68 -3.36
N LEU A 5 11.73 10.48 -4.53
CA LEU A 5 12.57 9.33 -4.82
C LEU A 5 13.84 9.31 -3.96
N GLU A 6 14.45 10.48 -3.74
CA GLU A 6 15.59 10.59 -2.81
C GLU A 6 15.17 10.32 -1.36
N ALA A 7 14.01 10.82 -0.92
CA ALA A 7 13.48 10.52 0.42
C ALA A 7 13.18 9.01 0.59
N VAL A 8 12.72 8.33 -0.47
CA VAL A 8 12.58 6.86 -0.50
C VAL A 8 13.95 6.20 -0.33
N ARG A 9 14.97 6.64 -1.08
CA ARG A 9 16.33 6.09 -0.98
C ARG A 9 16.90 6.20 0.44
N GLU A 10 16.70 7.34 1.09
CA GLU A 10 17.11 7.54 2.49
C GLU A 10 16.37 6.58 3.44
N TRP A 11 15.05 6.44 3.28
CA TRP A 11 14.24 5.53 4.08
C TRP A 11 14.65 4.06 3.90
N LEU A 12 15.01 3.65 2.69
CA LEU A 12 15.50 2.30 2.40
C LEU A 12 16.77 1.98 3.21
N GLY A 13 17.64 2.98 3.43
CA GLY A 13 18.87 2.84 4.21
C GLY A 13 18.71 2.99 5.72
N ALA A 14 17.60 3.60 6.19
CA ALA A 14 17.41 3.93 7.60
C ALA A 14 17.28 2.71 8.51
N THR A 15 16.75 1.59 8.00
CA THR A 15 16.66 0.32 8.74
C THR A 15 16.97 -0.87 7.85
N LYS A 16 17.54 -1.93 8.43
CA LYS A 16 17.72 -3.21 7.72
C LYS A 16 16.46 -4.06 7.81
N GLY A 17 16.29 -4.96 6.84
CA GLY A 17 15.20 -5.94 6.81
C GLY A 17 14.00 -5.53 5.95
N PRO A 18 12.96 -6.38 5.94
CA PRO A 18 11.88 -6.36 4.95
C PRO A 18 11.04 -5.08 5.00
N LYS A 19 10.75 -4.52 3.82
CA LYS A 19 10.02 -3.27 3.65
C LYS A 19 8.95 -3.36 2.58
N ILE A 20 7.85 -2.64 2.80
CA ILE A 20 6.79 -2.45 1.81
C ILE A 20 6.67 -0.96 1.51
N LEU A 21 6.74 -0.59 0.23
CA LEU A 21 6.41 0.75 -0.25
C LEU A 21 5.10 0.66 -1.05
N TYR A 22 4.06 1.28 -0.52
CA TYR A 22 2.73 1.34 -1.12
C TYR A 22 2.59 2.49 -2.11
N PHE A 23 1.85 2.23 -3.18
CA PHE A 23 1.49 3.16 -4.24
C PHE A 23 -0.01 3.08 -4.49
N THR A 24 -0.63 4.21 -4.79
CA THR A 24 -2.01 4.28 -5.24
C THR A 24 -2.10 3.95 -6.73
N LEU A 25 -1.12 4.41 -7.53
CA LEU A 25 -1.09 4.25 -8.97
C LEU A 25 -0.03 3.22 -9.43
N ILE A 26 -0.45 2.27 -10.28
CA ILE A 26 0.45 1.28 -10.91
C ILE A 26 1.54 1.98 -11.73
N THR A 27 1.17 3.05 -12.46
CA THR A 27 2.12 3.82 -13.27
C THR A 27 3.21 4.51 -12.43
N THR A 28 2.89 4.95 -11.21
CA THR A 28 3.87 5.52 -10.27
C THR A 28 4.78 4.43 -9.70
N LEU A 29 4.20 3.26 -9.39
CA LEU A 29 4.92 2.08 -8.93
C LEU A 29 5.96 1.61 -9.96
N GLU A 30 5.55 1.43 -11.22
CA GLU A 30 6.44 0.96 -12.30
C GLU A 30 7.59 1.93 -12.56
N LYS A 31 7.30 3.24 -12.64
CA LYS A 31 8.35 4.27 -12.79
C LYS A 31 9.33 4.28 -11.62
N THR A 32 8.84 4.08 -10.39
CA THR A 32 9.69 3.96 -9.21
C THR A 32 10.51 2.67 -9.24
N SER A 33 9.94 1.57 -9.73
CA SER A 33 10.62 0.29 -9.92
C SER A 33 11.79 0.40 -10.90
N GLU A 34 11.58 1.05 -12.05
CA GLU A 34 12.62 1.32 -13.03
C GLU A 34 13.75 2.18 -12.43
N TRP A 35 13.39 3.25 -11.73
CA TRP A 35 14.36 4.15 -11.09
C TRP A 35 15.20 3.42 -10.03
N LEU A 36 14.56 2.63 -9.16
CA LEU A 36 15.26 1.85 -8.14
C LEU A 36 16.17 0.78 -8.76
N SER A 37 15.72 0.13 -9.84
CA SER A 37 16.50 -0.87 -10.57
C SER A 37 17.75 -0.24 -11.20
N ALA A 38 17.62 0.93 -11.82
CA ALA A 38 18.73 1.69 -12.39
C ALA A 38 19.78 2.11 -11.34
N LYS A 39 19.38 2.21 -10.07
CA LYS A 39 20.25 2.52 -8.92
C LYS A 39 20.76 1.26 -8.20
N GLY A 40 20.43 0.05 -8.68
CA GLY A 40 20.90 -1.22 -8.12
C GLY A 40 20.10 -1.75 -6.94
N PHE A 41 18.94 -1.19 -6.62
CA PHE A 41 18.08 -1.70 -5.54
C PHE A 41 17.28 -2.91 -6.03
N ARG A 42 17.53 -4.07 -5.40
CA ARG A 42 16.74 -5.28 -5.64
C ARG A 42 15.38 -5.19 -4.96
N HIS A 43 14.32 -5.49 -5.69
CA HIS A 43 12.95 -5.45 -5.17
C HIS A 43 12.02 -6.35 -6.00
N ARG A 44 10.79 -6.47 -5.52
CA ARG A 44 9.67 -7.06 -6.25
C ARG A 44 8.51 -6.08 -6.33
N THR A 45 7.66 -6.28 -7.34
CA THR A 45 6.44 -5.51 -7.56
C THR A 45 5.20 -6.37 -7.33
N TYR A 46 4.12 -5.77 -6.84
CA TYR A 46 2.82 -6.42 -6.69
C TYR A 46 1.67 -5.46 -7.02
N HIS A 47 1.01 -5.69 -8.15
CA HIS A 47 -0.16 -4.93 -8.59
C HIS A 47 -1.09 -5.77 -9.48
N GLY A 48 -2.29 -5.24 -9.74
CA GLY A 48 -3.36 -5.94 -10.46
C GLY A 48 -2.98 -6.38 -11.88
N ASP A 49 -2.15 -5.59 -12.56
CA ASP A 49 -1.78 -5.83 -13.97
C ASP A 49 -0.75 -6.95 -14.17
N LEU A 50 -0.08 -7.40 -13.09
CA LEU A 50 0.84 -8.54 -13.17
C LEU A 50 0.08 -9.85 -13.42
N ASP A 51 0.66 -10.75 -14.21
CA ASP A 51 0.16 -12.12 -14.33
C ASP A 51 0.05 -12.81 -12.97
N GLY A 52 -0.99 -13.64 -12.79
CA GLY A 52 -1.27 -14.30 -11.52
C GLY A 52 -0.13 -15.19 -11.02
N ARG A 53 0.63 -15.83 -11.91
CA ARG A 53 1.80 -16.65 -11.53
C ARG A 53 2.95 -15.75 -11.07
N VAL A 54 3.14 -14.61 -11.74
CA VAL A 54 4.16 -13.61 -11.37
C VAL A 54 3.85 -13.02 -9.98
N ARG A 55 2.60 -12.62 -9.71
CA ARG A 55 2.18 -12.12 -8.39
C ARG A 55 2.46 -13.13 -7.28
N LYS A 56 2.07 -14.39 -7.48
CA LYS A 56 2.32 -15.47 -6.50
C LYS A 56 3.80 -15.69 -6.25
N ARG A 57 4.63 -15.67 -7.30
CA ARG A 57 6.09 -15.79 -7.17
C ARG A 57 6.66 -14.63 -6.36
N HIS A 58 6.34 -13.39 -6.71
CA HIS A 58 6.85 -12.20 -6.03
C HIS A 58 6.43 -12.14 -4.55
N GLN A 59 5.18 -12.51 -4.26
CA GLN A 59 4.70 -12.63 -2.89
C GLN A 59 5.49 -13.71 -2.13
N LYS A 60 5.69 -14.89 -2.72
CA LYS A 60 6.47 -15.96 -2.09
C LYS A 60 7.91 -15.54 -1.81
N GLU A 61 8.58 -14.91 -2.76
CA GLU A 61 9.96 -14.41 -2.61
C GLU A 61 10.07 -13.40 -1.46
N PHE A 62 9.11 -12.48 -1.33
CA PHE A 62 9.10 -11.52 -0.22
C PHE A 62 8.78 -12.17 1.13
N LEU A 63 7.77 -13.03 1.19
CA LEU A 63 7.41 -13.75 2.43
C LEU A 63 8.55 -14.66 2.89
N GLY A 64 9.23 -15.33 1.95
CA GLY A 64 10.38 -16.20 2.20
C GLY A 64 11.70 -15.47 2.48
N GLY A 65 11.73 -14.13 2.38
CA GLY A 65 12.93 -13.33 2.65
C GLY A 65 13.95 -13.25 1.51
N GLU A 66 13.63 -13.78 0.33
CA GLU A 66 14.46 -13.65 -0.88
C GLU A 66 14.46 -12.21 -1.42
N ALA A 67 13.38 -11.47 -1.16
CA ALA A 67 13.27 -10.05 -1.47
C ALA A 67 13.00 -9.24 -0.19
N GLU A 68 13.86 -8.25 0.09
CA GLU A 68 13.70 -7.35 1.24
C GLU A 68 12.85 -6.11 0.95
N LEU A 69 12.50 -5.85 -0.32
CA LEU A 69 11.68 -4.70 -0.71
C LEU A 69 10.55 -5.15 -1.63
N MET A 70 9.32 -4.83 -1.21
CA MET A 70 8.12 -4.96 -2.02
C MET A 70 7.58 -3.57 -2.38
N LEU A 71 7.41 -3.32 -3.67
CA LEU A 71 6.63 -2.19 -4.19
C LEU A 71 5.22 -2.69 -4.48
N ALA A 72 4.20 -2.15 -3.82
CA ALA A 72 2.88 -2.73 -3.84
C ALA A 72 1.77 -1.69 -4.05
N THR A 73 0.68 -2.12 -4.66
CA THR A 73 -0.63 -1.46 -4.51
C THR A 73 -1.41 -2.09 -3.35
N PRO A 74 -2.53 -1.50 -2.90
CA PRO A 74 -3.34 -2.07 -1.82
C PRO A 74 -3.78 -3.53 -2.04
N ALA A 75 -3.82 -3.98 -3.30
CA ALA A 75 -4.09 -5.37 -3.66
C ALA A 75 -3.14 -6.41 -3.02
N PHE A 76 -1.96 -5.99 -2.57
CA PHE A 76 -1.03 -6.86 -1.84
C PHE A 76 -1.57 -7.27 -0.47
N GLY A 77 -2.47 -6.48 0.13
CA GLY A 77 -2.85 -6.60 1.54
C GLY A 77 -3.62 -7.88 1.94
N LEU A 78 -4.22 -8.60 0.99
CA LEU A 78 -4.95 -9.83 1.30
C LEU A 78 -3.97 -10.96 1.64
N GLY A 79 -3.78 -11.25 2.94
CA GLY A 79 -3.05 -12.43 3.40
C GLY A 79 -1.52 -12.29 3.52
N VAL A 80 -0.98 -11.07 3.64
CA VAL A 80 0.44 -10.90 4.02
C VAL A 80 0.60 -11.25 5.50
N ASP A 81 1.15 -12.43 5.76
CA ASP A 81 1.52 -12.87 7.10
C ASP A 81 3.04 -12.98 7.22
N LYS A 82 3.68 -11.83 7.44
CA LYS A 82 5.12 -11.71 7.68
C LYS A 82 5.34 -10.85 8.93
N PRO A 83 5.71 -11.45 10.08
CA PRO A 83 5.69 -10.72 11.35
C PRO A 83 6.84 -9.71 11.48
N ASP A 84 7.91 -9.89 10.70
CA ASP A 84 9.17 -9.18 10.79
C ASP A 84 9.32 -8.04 9.76
N ILE A 85 8.22 -7.43 9.31
CA ILE A 85 8.29 -6.25 8.44
C ILE A 85 8.85 -5.06 9.24
N ARG A 86 9.97 -4.49 8.76
CA ARG A 86 10.73 -3.41 9.41
C ARG A 86 10.38 -2.03 8.90
N GLY A 87 9.79 -1.92 7.72
CA GLY A 87 9.30 -0.66 7.21
C GLY A 87 8.04 -0.79 6.39
N VAL A 88 7.09 0.10 6.62
CA VAL A 88 5.96 0.34 5.71
C VAL A 88 5.99 1.81 5.33
N ALA A 89 5.95 2.10 4.05
CA ALA A 89 5.85 3.48 3.61
C ALA A 89 4.85 3.63 2.49
N HIS A 90 4.40 4.87 2.30
CA HIS A 90 3.41 5.24 1.32
C HIS A 90 4.00 6.30 0.41
N PHE A 91 4.19 5.96 -0.85
CA PHE A 91 4.63 6.90 -1.87
C PHE A 91 3.51 7.84 -2.30
N GLU A 92 2.25 7.48 -2.10
CA GLU A 92 1.08 8.31 -2.38
C GLU A 92 0.14 8.17 -1.17
N ILE A 93 -0.62 9.21 -0.81
CA ILE A 93 -1.63 9.10 0.25
C ILE A 93 -2.62 7.96 -0.12
N PRO A 94 -2.90 7.02 0.79
CA PRO A 94 -3.90 5.98 0.57
C PRO A 94 -5.29 6.55 0.29
N GLY A 95 -6.13 5.76 -0.37
CA GLY A 95 -7.50 6.17 -0.72
C GLY A 95 -8.40 6.43 0.48
N SER A 96 -8.03 5.96 1.68
CA SER A 96 -8.73 6.27 2.92
C SER A 96 -7.81 6.16 4.14
N LEU A 97 -8.25 6.70 5.27
CA LEU A 97 -7.54 6.60 6.54
C LEU A 97 -7.52 5.16 7.07
N GLU A 98 -8.60 4.41 6.84
CA GLU A 98 -8.71 3.00 7.21
C GLU A 98 -7.69 2.16 6.44
N ALA A 99 -7.55 2.41 5.13
CA ALA A 99 -6.54 1.75 4.30
C ALA A 99 -5.13 2.00 4.84
N TYR A 100 -4.82 3.26 5.17
CA TYR A 100 -3.55 3.63 5.79
C TYR A 100 -3.29 2.83 7.08
N PHE A 101 -4.25 2.78 8.01
CA PHE A 101 -4.10 2.05 9.27
C PHE A 101 -3.92 0.54 9.07
N GLN A 102 -4.68 -0.07 8.15
CA GLN A 102 -4.53 -1.49 7.84
C GLN A 102 -3.15 -1.81 7.24
N GLU A 103 -2.62 -0.93 6.40
CA GLU A 103 -1.35 -1.11 5.73
C GLU A 103 -0.16 -0.93 6.67
N VAL A 104 -0.13 0.16 7.47
CA VAL A 104 0.95 0.38 8.45
C VAL A 104 0.91 -0.64 9.60
N GLY A 105 -0.27 -1.17 9.93
CA GLY A 105 -0.43 -2.22 10.95
C GLY A 105 0.26 -3.56 10.61
N ARG A 106 0.84 -3.69 9.42
CA ARG A 106 1.66 -4.85 9.04
C ARG A 106 3.09 -4.78 9.57
N ALA A 107 3.58 -3.59 9.86
CA ALA A 107 4.93 -3.39 10.39
C ALA A 107 5.01 -3.92 11.83
N GLY A 108 6.14 -4.53 12.20
CA GLY A 108 6.43 -4.76 13.62
C GLY A 108 5.51 -5.74 14.34
N ARG A 109 4.85 -6.69 13.65
CA ARG A 109 3.96 -7.67 14.32
C ARG A 109 4.69 -8.62 15.26
N ASP A 110 6.00 -8.76 15.11
CA ASP A 110 6.94 -9.41 16.05
C ASP A 110 7.31 -8.53 17.27
N GLN A 111 6.66 -7.38 17.45
CA GLN A 111 6.88 -6.40 18.53
C GLN A 111 8.27 -5.74 18.53
N LYS A 112 9.05 -5.90 17.45
CA LYS A 112 10.34 -5.21 17.30
C LYS A 112 10.16 -3.86 16.61
N PRO A 113 11.11 -2.92 16.79
CA PRO A 113 11.05 -1.62 16.13
C PRO A 113 10.82 -1.72 14.62
N SER A 114 9.94 -0.86 14.13
CA SER A 114 9.63 -0.71 12.70
C SER A 114 9.28 0.74 12.40
N HIS A 115 9.51 1.16 11.16
CA HIS A 115 9.30 2.55 10.74
C HIS A 115 8.18 2.67 9.72
N CYS A 116 7.21 3.54 10.03
CA CYS A 116 6.14 3.90 9.10
C CYS A 116 6.36 5.31 8.56
N ARG A 117 6.28 5.52 7.24
CA ARG A 117 6.50 6.84 6.62
C ARG A 117 5.52 7.12 5.48
N LEU A 118 4.82 8.25 5.54
CA LEU A 118 4.06 8.78 4.41
C LEU A 118 4.90 9.83 3.70
N PHE A 119 5.22 9.60 2.42
CA PHE A 119 5.87 10.59 1.58
C PHE A 119 4.82 11.52 0.99
N TYR A 120 4.89 12.79 1.35
CA TYR A 120 3.94 13.81 0.92
C TYR A 120 4.65 14.87 0.07
N CYS A 121 4.02 15.28 -1.04
CA CYS A 121 4.43 16.44 -1.82
C CYS A 121 3.17 17.22 -2.20
N GLN A 122 3.22 18.54 -2.09
CA GLN A 122 2.04 19.40 -2.27
C GLN A 122 1.46 19.35 -3.69
N THR A 123 2.25 18.97 -4.69
CA THR A 123 1.80 18.73 -6.07
C THR A 123 0.99 17.44 -6.25
N ASP A 124 1.04 16.51 -5.29
CA ASP A 124 0.25 15.27 -5.33
C ASP A 124 -1.19 15.48 -4.82
N LEU A 125 -1.45 16.56 -4.05
CA LEU A 125 -2.76 16.87 -3.48
C LEU A 125 -3.85 17.00 -4.54
N GLU A 126 -3.59 17.66 -5.66
CA GLU A 126 -4.61 17.92 -6.69
C GLU A 126 -5.11 16.63 -7.35
N THR A 127 -4.20 15.68 -7.63
CA THR A 127 -4.58 14.37 -8.18
C THR A 127 -5.38 13.56 -7.16
N GLN A 128 -5.04 13.68 -5.87
CA GLN A 128 -5.71 12.95 -4.80
C GLN A 128 -7.04 13.53 -4.40
N MET A 129 -7.19 14.86 -4.39
CA MET A 129 -8.48 15.51 -4.19
C MET A 129 -9.47 15.10 -5.28
N ARG A 130 -9.04 15.00 -6.54
CA ARG A 130 -9.89 14.45 -7.62
C ARG A 130 -10.32 13.00 -7.39
N PHE A 131 -9.45 12.16 -6.82
CA PHE A 131 -9.81 10.79 -6.42
C PHE A 131 -10.78 10.77 -5.23
N ILE A 132 -10.59 11.60 -4.21
CA ILE A 132 -11.49 11.69 -3.05
C ILE A 132 -12.87 12.23 -3.46
N GLU A 133 -12.90 13.24 -4.33
CA GLU A 133 -14.15 13.80 -4.89
C GLU A 133 -14.91 12.76 -5.70
N SER A 134 -14.23 11.94 -6.52
CA SER A 134 -14.88 10.86 -7.27
C SER A 134 -15.29 9.64 -6.44
N LEU A 135 -14.78 9.52 -5.21
CA LEU A 135 -15.19 8.50 -4.22
C LEU A 135 -16.33 8.99 -3.31
N THR A 136 -16.75 10.25 -3.44
CA THR A 136 -17.93 10.77 -2.74
C THR A 136 -19.17 10.28 -3.50
N PRO A 137 -20.01 9.42 -2.91
CA PRO A 137 -21.25 8.99 -3.57
C PRO A 137 -22.13 10.20 -3.87
N ASP A 138 -22.87 10.13 -4.97
CA ASP A 138 -23.98 11.06 -5.24
C ASP A 138 -24.84 11.17 -3.95
N PRO A 139 -25.21 12.38 -3.49
CA PRO A 139 -26.12 12.57 -2.36
C PRO A 139 -27.40 11.72 -2.46
N ASP A 140 -27.82 11.36 -3.68
CA ASP A 140 -28.97 10.47 -3.90
C ASP A 140 -28.69 8.99 -3.55
N PHE A 141 -27.42 8.56 -3.48
CA PHE A 141 -27.03 7.22 -3.03
C PHE A 141 -27.13 7.04 -1.50
N VAL A 142 -27.14 8.14 -0.74
CA VAL A 142 -27.24 8.16 0.73
C VAL A 142 -28.71 8.17 1.21
N ARG A 143 -29.69 8.11 0.29
CA ARG A 143 -31.14 8.10 0.58
C ARG A 143 -31.83 6.75 0.42
N ALA A 144 -31.18 5.65 0.78
CA ALA A 144 -31.88 4.38 1.05
C ALA A 144 -31.87 4.07 2.56
N PRO A 145 -32.80 4.63 3.36
CA PRO A 145 -32.94 4.27 4.76
C PRO A 145 -33.53 2.86 4.90
N HIS A 146 -32.82 2.03 5.68
CA HIS A 146 -33.29 0.90 6.49
C HIS A 146 -34.64 0.24 6.16
N ALA A 147 -34.60 -0.95 5.55
CA ALA A 147 -35.70 -1.92 5.61
C ALA A 147 -35.15 -3.34 5.84
N PHE A 148 -34.62 -3.59 7.03
CA PHE A 148 -34.49 -4.95 7.57
C PHE A 148 -34.69 -4.91 9.09
N ALA A 149 -35.92 -5.15 9.52
CA ALA A 149 -36.26 -5.73 10.80
C ALA A 149 -37.74 -6.17 10.77
N ASP A 150 -37.97 -7.44 10.49
CA ASP A 150 -39.17 -8.13 10.95
C ASP A 150 -38.72 -9.25 11.91
N PRO A 151 -38.94 -9.10 13.24
CA PRO A 151 -38.84 -10.18 14.19
C PRO A 151 -40.22 -10.42 14.82
N GLY A 152 -41.01 -11.32 14.23
CA GLY A 152 -42.35 -11.65 14.74
C GLY A 152 -42.73 -13.11 14.56
N ARG A 153 -42.06 -14.04 15.26
CA ARG A 153 -42.54 -15.42 15.45
C ARG A 153 -43.04 -15.57 16.90
N THR A 154 -44.36 -15.57 17.08
CA THR A 154 -45.06 -16.15 18.24
C THR A 154 -46.43 -16.66 17.79
N GLY A 155 -46.67 -17.96 17.94
CA GLY A 155 -47.92 -18.65 17.60
C GLY A 155 -47.68 -19.92 16.82
#